data_AF-A0A258L2T9-F1
#
_entry.id   AF-A0A258L2T9-F1
#
_cell.length_a   1.000
_cell.length_b   1.000
_cell.length_c   1.000
_cell.angle_alpha   90.00
_cell.angle_beta   90.00
_cell.angle_gamma   90.00
#
_symmetry.space_group_name_H-M   'P 1'
#
loop_
_entity.id
_entity.type
_entity.pdbx_description
1 polymer ?
#
loop_
_entity_poly.entity_id
_entity_poly.type
_entity_poly.pdbx_seq_one_letter_code
_entity_poly.pdbx_strand_id
1 'polypeptide(L)'
;MFSGLRVSTTLFLVTGVVLLLQLFPLTGVFLMLFAAPFWSVLTLNLAFLALAAETLLGRADRRWLIAPLIWFGGYAVYAHLTHERYLALDARLKAENAAQSIVYDPVQQVLVFDDRSEDLSGAPRTFVQQYALPVAYVSNDNFEPAQHLGYRLADAETCNRLQSERGSLPSGISASWIHESSNGERKLRKDVCIVQMPEDPSRPALHVAATREAQKGQLLPHSLTTTTISDGLGGMAILTTGHAEILGWLPMPVMGCALNSGAPSWDCFFGFHRKAVGLGGNGAYGGATVAAIADVLKLTGRRTPSLSAAASEGRNAVGQALANSQSARYNRALANLDAAIAGVERRLTVHDVSGLIANPKIALARSSAIGPAIARDVAGPPARYETARVMQSIVAYFPHPQFSGIARPLLPELLPLVERGDWVVADDFAMRLGDLGPEALPVLHALANSKNKSSPVVHVYGVCRVGRDAASAGERLLALLPAGETARRDRDLEIAVYVALKRLGRTDLIEREAAAPPPRRFEGIHADILKRDIGPESPRSTCSGRWPLSRRLPD
;
A
#
# COMPACT_ATOMS: atom_id res chain seq x y z
N MET A 1 -40.08 -42.11 -9.57
CA MET A 1 -38.98 -42.97 -10.07
C MET A 1 -37.81 -43.15 -9.07
N PHE A 2 -37.81 -42.49 -7.90
CA PHE A 2 -36.71 -42.61 -6.90
C PHE A 2 -37.03 -43.47 -5.66
N SER A 3 -38.21 -44.10 -5.58
CA SER A 3 -38.67 -44.81 -4.38
C SER A 3 -37.94 -46.11 -4.02
N GLY A 4 -36.76 -46.36 -4.61
CA GLY A 4 -35.94 -47.55 -4.36
C GLY A 4 -34.44 -47.27 -4.23
N LEU A 5 -33.96 -46.02 -4.35
CA LEU A 5 -32.54 -45.73 -4.17
C LEU A 5 -32.20 -45.68 -2.68
N ARG A 6 -31.14 -46.41 -2.30
CA ARG A 6 -30.56 -46.34 -0.96
C ARG A 6 -29.98 -44.94 -0.70
N VAL A 7 -30.02 -44.50 0.56
CA VAL A 7 -29.53 -43.17 0.96
C VAL A 7 -28.03 -43.08 0.73
N SER A 8 -27.30 -44.15 1.07
CA SER A 8 -25.85 -44.25 0.84
C SER A 8 -25.48 -44.04 -0.63
N THR A 9 -26.16 -44.75 -1.55
CA THR A 9 -25.97 -44.62 -3.01
C THR A 9 -26.23 -43.20 -3.50
N THR A 10 -27.28 -42.55 -2.99
CA THR A 10 -27.64 -41.18 -3.38
C THR A 10 -26.53 -40.19 -2.98
N LEU A 11 -25.98 -40.32 -1.77
CA LEU A 11 -24.91 -39.44 -1.28
C LEU A 11 -23.60 -39.64 -2.06
N PHE A 12 -23.22 -40.88 -2.37
CA PHE A 12 -22.07 -41.16 -3.24
C PHE A 12 -22.27 -40.57 -4.64
N LEU A 13 -23.46 -40.74 -5.23
CA LEU A 13 -23.81 -40.19 -6.55
C LEU A 13 -23.69 -38.66 -6.55
N VAL A 14 -24.28 -37.98 -5.57
CA VAL A 14 -24.20 -36.52 -5.45
C VAL A 14 -22.74 -36.06 -5.39
N THR A 15 -21.90 -36.72 -4.60
CA THR A 15 -20.47 -36.40 -4.52
C THR A 15 -19.78 -36.54 -5.88
N GLY A 16 -20.04 -37.65 -6.58
CA GLY A 16 -19.47 -37.91 -7.90
C GLY A 16 -19.92 -36.89 -8.96
N VAL A 17 -21.22 -36.54 -8.99
CA VAL A 17 -21.76 -35.54 -9.91
C VAL A 17 -21.15 -34.16 -9.65
N VAL A 18 -21.04 -33.75 -8.38
CA VAL A 18 -20.42 -32.47 -8.03
C VAL A 18 -18.95 -32.43 -8.48
N LEU A 19 -18.20 -33.51 -8.28
CA LEU A 19 -16.81 -33.61 -8.73
C LEU A 19 -16.71 -33.52 -10.27
N LEU A 20 -17.55 -34.24 -11.01
CA LEU A 20 -17.59 -34.18 -12.48
C LEU A 20 -17.92 -32.78 -12.99
N LEU A 21 -18.85 -32.08 -12.34
CA LEU A 21 -19.18 -30.70 -12.67
C LEU A 21 -18.00 -29.74 -12.38
N GLN A 22 -17.17 -30.03 -11.38
CA GLN A 22 -15.98 -29.21 -11.10
C GLN A 22 -14.83 -29.43 -12.10
N LEU A 23 -14.85 -30.48 -12.92
CA LEU A 23 -13.84 -30.68 -13.98
C LEU A 23 -13.91 -29.59 -15.06
N PHE A 24 -15.07 -28.94 -15.24
CA PHE A 24 -15.24 -27.84 -16.18
C PHE A 24 -15.02 -26.49 -15.45
N PRO A 25 -14.11 -25.62 -15.90
CA PRO A 25 -13.78 -24.37 -15.18
C PRO A 25 -14.98 -23.46 -14.93
N LEU A 26 -15.91 -23.34 -15.89
CA LEU A 26 -17.07 -22.46 -15.76
C LEU A 26 -17.96 -22.87 -14.57
N THR A 27 -18.39 -24.13 -14.52
CA THR A 27 -19.19 -24.67 -13.41
C THR A 27 -18.37 -24.79 -12.13
N GLY A 28 -17.08 -25.11 -12.25
CA GLY A 28 -16.14 -25.21 -11.13
C GLY A 28 -16.00 -23.90 -10.35
N VAL A 29 -15.88 -22.75 -11.03
CA VAL A 29 -15.82 -21.43 -10.37
C VAL A 29 -17.09 -21.15 -9.56
N PHE A 30 -18.28 -21.41 -10.12
CA PHE A 30 -19.53 -21.25 -9.38
C PHE A 30 -19.59 -22.19 -8.17
N LEU A 31 -19.20 -23.44 -8.33
CA LEU A 31 -19.18 -24.43 -7.25
C LEU A 31 -18.14 -24.08 -6.16
N MET A 32 -17.01 -23.50 -6.52
CA MET A 32 -16.00 -23.01 -5.57
C MET A 32 -16.57 -21.89 -4.68
N LEU A 33 -17.39 -20.98 -5.23
CA LEU A 33 -18.09 -19.95 -4.44
C LEU A 33 -19.02 -20.55 -3.37
N PHE A 34 -19.53 -21.77 -3.59
CA PHE A 34 -20.33 -22.52 -2.63
C PHE A 34 -19.53 -23.51 -1.77
N ALA A 35 -18.20 -23.40 -1.77
CA ALA A 35 -17.29 -24.30 -1.06
C ALA A 35 -17.52 -25.78 -1.39
N ALA A 36 -17.93 -26.08 -2.63
CA ALA A 36 -18.25 -27.42 -3.08
C ALA A 36 -17.12 -28.46 -2.89
N PRO A 37 -15.81 -28.13 -2.95
CA PRO A 37 -14.76 -29.08 -2.60
C PRO A 37 -14.90 -29.67 -1.19
N PHE A 38 -15.45 -28.90 -0.24
CA PHE A 38 -15.69 -29.34 1.14
C PHE A 38 -16.99 -30.15 1.31
N TRP A 39 -17.89 -30.17 0.32
CA TRP A 39 -19.12 -30.96 0.41
C TRP A 39 -18.82 -32.45 0.54
N SER A 40 -17.72 -32.90 -0.08
CA SER A 40 -17.22 -34.27 0.02
C SER A 40 -16.92 -34.71 1.46
N VAL A 41 -16.54 -33.79 2.35
CA VAL A 41 -16.37 -34.07 3.78
C VAL A 41 -17.69 -34.53 4.39
N LEU A 42 -18.80 -33.86 4.07
CA LEU A 42 -20.11 -34.21 4.62
C LEU A 42 -20.69 -35.44 3.92
N THR A 43 -20.74 -35.42 2.58
CA THR A 43 -21.48 -36.42 1.80
C THR A 43 -20.84 -37.80 1.88
N LEU A 44 -19.50 -37.92 1.87
CA LEU A 44 -18.85 -39.23 1.98
C LEU A 44 -18.99 -39.82 3.37
N ASN A 45 -18.75 -39.04 4.43
CA ASN A 45 -18.90 -39.55 5.80
C ASN A 45 -20.35 -39.98 6.06
N LEU A 46 -21.34 -39.18 5.65
CA LEU A 46 -22.75 -39.56 5.73
C LEU A 46 -23.08 -40.79 4.87
N ALA A 47 -22.48 -40.94 3.68
CA ALA A 47 -22.70 -42.09 2.81
C ALA A 47 -22.21 -43.39 3.46
N PHE A 48 -21.03 -43.38 4.09
CA PHE A 48 -20.49 -44.53 4.81
C PHE A 48 -21.30 -44.85 6.07
N LEU A 49 -21.73 -43.84 6.83
CA LEU A 49 -22.60 -44.05 7.99
C LEU A 49 -23.98 -44.62 7.58
N ALA A 50 -24.57 -44.10 6.50
CA ALA A 50 -25.82 -44.61 5.94
C ALA A 50 -25.65 -46.06 5.46
N LEU A 51 -24.54 -46.38 4.80
CA LEU A 51 -24.25 -47.75 4.36
C LEU A 51 -24.18 -48.72 5.56
N ALA A 52 -23.49 -48.32 6.63
CA ALA A 52 -23.44 -49.12 7.86
C ALA A 52 -24.85 -49.32 8.45
N ALA A 53 -25.64 -48.24 8.59
CA ALA A 53 -27.01 -48.35 9.09
C ALA A 53 -27.90 -49.24 8.22
N GLU A 54 -27.83 -49.11 6.90
CA GLU A 54 -28.58 -49.94 5.94
C GLU A 54 -28.21 -51.43 6.05
N THR A 55 -26.93 -51.76 6.21
CA THR A 55 -26.49 -53.15 6.41
C THR A 55 -26.94 -53.73 7.76
N LEU A 56 -26.90 -52.93 8.83
CA LEU A 56 -27.38 -53.35 10.16
C LEU A 56 -28.90 -53.56 10.19
N LEU A 57 -29.65 -52.76 9.44
CA LEU A 57 -31.11 -52.89 9.27
C LEU A 57 -31.51 -53.99 8.26
N GLY A 58 -30.55 -54.74 7.71
CA GLY A 58 -30.82 -55.81 6.74
C GLY A 58 -31.25 -55.31 5.36
N ARG A 59 -31.11 -54.00 5.07
CA ARG A 59 -31.43 -53.40 3.77
C ARG A 59 -30.31 -53.58 2.74
N ALA A 60 -29.11 -53.97 3.18
CA ALA A 60 -27.94 -54.28 2.35
C ALA A 60 -27.17 -55.50 2.92
N ASP A 61 -26.37 -56.18 2.09
CA ASP A 61 -25.54 -57.33 2.52
C ASP A 61 -24.52 -56.90 3.57
N ARG A 62 -24.38 -57.69 4.65
CA ARG A 62 -23.44 -57.46 5.76
C ARG A 62 -21.98 -57.30 5.30
N ARG A 63 -21.58 -57.88 4.17
CA ARG A 63 -20.22 -57.70 3.60
C ARG A 63 -19.90 -56.23 3.32
N TRP A 64 -20.90 -55.39 3.08
CA TRP A 64 -20.70 -53.95 2.87
C TRP A 64 -20.25 -53.19 4.12
N LEU A 65 -20.29 -53.78 5.32
CA LEU A 65 -19.70 -53.20 6.55
C LEU A 65 -18.17 -53.06 6.47
N ILE A 66 -17.51 -53.81 5.58
CA ILE A 66 -16.06 -53.70 5.37
C ILE A 66 -15.69 -52.28 4.90
N ALA A 67 -16.51 -51.66 4.05
CA ALA A 67 -16.21 -50.34 3.49
C ALA A 67 -16.19 -49.21 4.54
N PRO A 68 -17.22 -49.00 5.39
CA PRO A 68 -17.15 -48.02 6.47
C PRO A 68 -16.10 -48.38 7.53
N LEU A 69 -15.85 -49.68 7.79
CA LEU A 69 -14.80 -50.10 8.72
C LEU A 69 -13.40 -49.69 8.21
N ILE A 70 -13.09 -49.93 6.94
CA ILE A 70 -11.84 -49.50 6.32
C ILE A 70 -11.77 -47.97 6.29
N TRP A 71 -12.87 -47.29 5.93
CA TRP A 71 -12.91 -45.83 5.84
C TRP A 71 -12.58 -45.18 7.19
N PHE A 72 -13.33 -45.51 8.25
CA PHE A 72 -13.13 -44.89 9.56
C PHE A 72 -11.96 -45.50 10.33
N GLY A 73 -11.82 -46.82 10.34
CA GLY A 73 -10.77 -47.53 11.07
C GLY A 73 -9.39 -47.34 10.43
N GLY A 74 -9.30 -47.49 9.10
CA GLY A 74 -8.07 -47.24 8.36
C GLY A 74 -7.62 -45.79 8.47
N TYR A 75 -8.56 -44.84 8.36
CA TYR A 75 -8.25 -43.42 8.57
C TYR A 75 -7.81 -43.13 10.01
N ALA A 76 -8.46 -43.70 11.04
CA ALA A 76 -8.07 -43.48 12.43
C ALA A 76 -6.63 -43.98 12.71
N VAL A 77 -6.26 -45.16 12.18
CA VAL A 77 -4.88 -45.67 12.25
C VAL A 77 -3.93 -44.72 11.52
N TYR A 78 -4.29 -44.26 10.33
CA TYR A 78 -3.47 -43.33 9.56
C TYR A 78 -3.25 -42.00 10.31
N ALA A 79 -4.33 -41.41 10.85
CA ALA A 79 -4.28 -40.20 11.66
C ALA A 79 -3.41 -40.38 12.92
N HIS A 80 -3.56 -41.51 13.63
CA HIS A 80 -2.72 -41.83 14.78
C HIS A 80 -1.23 -41.87 14.43
N LEU A 81 -0.85 -42.59 13.36
CA LEU A 81 0.53 -42.64 12.89
C LEU A 81 1.09 -41.26 12.52
N THR A 82 0.27 -40.37 11.95
CA THR A 82 0.72 -38.99 11.67
C THR A 82 0.99 -38.19 12.94
N HIS A 83 0.16 -38.36 13.99
CA HIS A 83 0.35 -37.68 15.26
C HIS A 83 1.57 -38.20 16.02
N GLU A 84 1.80 -39.51 16.04
CA GLU A 84 2.99 -40.08 16.68
C GLU A 84 4.28 -39.58 16.01
N ARG A 85 4.34 -39.61 14.66
CA ARG A 85 5.50 -39.08 13.94
C ARG A 85 5.70 -37.60 14.15
N TYR A 86 4.62 -36.83 14.22
CA TYR A 86 4.69 -35.41 14.53
C TYR A 86 5.28 -35.17 15.92
N LEU A 87 4.78 -35.85 16.95
CA LEU A 87 5.27 -35.70 18.33
C LEU A 87 6.75 -36.08 18.45
N ALA A 88 7.16 -37.17 17.80
CA ALA A 88 8.56 -37.60 17.78
C ALA A 88 9.48 -36.58 17.08
N LEU A 89 9.06 -36.06 15.92
CA LEU A 89 9.81 -35.05 15.18
C LEU A 89 9.90 -33.73 15.94
N ASP A 90 8.77 -33.24 16.46
CA ASP A 90 8.73 -31.99 17.24
C ASP A 90 9.59 -32.07 18.50
N ALA A 91 9.50 -33.17 19.26
CA ALA A 91 10.31 -33.39 20.45
C ALA A 91 11.82 -33.41 20.12
N ARG A 92 12.19 -34.07 19.01
CA ARG A 92 13.58 -34.11 18.53
C ARG A 92 14.07 -32.71 18.18
N LEU A 93 13.34 -31.96 17.37
CA LEU A 93 13.73 -30.61 16.95
C LEU A 93 13.81 -29.64 18.13
N LYS A 94 12.90 -29.74 19.10
CA LYS A 94 12.96 -28.96 20.34
C LYS A 94 14.20 -29.30 21.16
N ALA A 95 14.58 -30.56 21.26
CA ALA A 95 15.80 -30.97 21.96
C ALA A 95 17.07 -30.46 21.25
N GLU A 96 17.12 -30.56 19.91
CA GLU A 96 18.21 -30.02 19.10
C GLU A 96 18.33 -28.49 19.25
N ASN A 97 17.21 -27.76 19.20
CA ASN A 97 17.16 -26.31 19.35
C ASN A 97 17.52 -25.87 20.79
N ALA A 98 17.08 -26.59 21.82
CA ALA A 98 17.38 -26.28 23.21
C ALA A 98 18.87 -26.44 23.57
N ALA A 99 19.59 -27.26 22.80
CA ALA A 99 21.05 -27.39 22.93
C ALA A 99 21.81 -26.21 22.31
N GLN A 100 21.16 -25.36 21.51
CA GLN A 100 21.76 -24.20 20.88
C GLN A 100 21.75 -23.00 21.84
N SER A 101 22.83 -22.22 21.82
CA SER A 101 22.85 -20.91 22.44
C SER A 101 23.88 -20.03 21.74
N ILE A 102 23.58 -18.75 21.62
CA ILE A 102 24.55 -17.74 21.20
C ILE A 102 24.46 -16.56 22.17
N VAL A 103 25.60 -15.94 22.46
CA VAL A 103 25.61 -14.75 23.32
C VAL A 103 25.03 -13.58 22.54
N TYR A 104 23.97 -12.99 23.08
CA TYR A 104 23.34 -11.80 22.52
C TYR A 104 23.07 -10.77 23.61
N ASP A 105 23.59 -9.57 23.42
CA ASP A 105 23.24 -8.41 24.22
C ASP A 105 22.53 -7.36 23.34
N PRO A 106 21.23 -7.09 23.53
CA PRO A 106 20.49 -6.11 22.70
C PRO A 106 20.98 -4.66 22.87
N VAL A 107 21.83 -4.38 23.86
CA VAL A 107 22.49 -3.07 24.06
C VAL A 107 23.79 -2.97 23.25
N GLN A 108 24.52 -4.06 23.07
CA GLN A 108 25.81 -4.06 22.34
C GLN A 108 25.70 -4.56 20.91
N GLN A 109 24.68 -5.35 20.59
CA GLN A 109 24.50 -6.01 19.31
C GLN A 109 23.12 -5.73 18.71
N VAL A 110 22.99 -6.02 17.42
CA VAL A 110 21.73 -5.89 16.66
C VAL A 110 21.46 -7.16 15.87
N LEU A 111 20.20 -7.41 15.54
CA LEU A 111 19.82 -8.51 14.64
C LEU A 111 19.66 -7.98 13.22
N VAL A 112 20.26 -8.65 12.26
CA VAL A 112 20.11 -8.41 10.83
C VAL A 112 19.55 -9.66 10.17
N PHE A 113 18.34 -9.57 9.63
CA PHE A 113 17.66 -10.67 8.96
C PHE A 113 17.89 -10.60 7.45
N ASP A 114 18.14 -11.73 6.81
CA ASP A 114 18.26 -11.83 5.35
C ASP A 114 16.89 -11.65 4.66
N ASP A 115 16.75 -10.67 3.75
CA ASP A 115 15.50 -10.44 3.00
C ASP A 115 15.20 -11.51 1.97
N ARG A 116 16.20 -12.29 1.56
CA ARG A 116 16.03 -13.39 0.61
C ARG A 116 15.29 -14.57 1.22
N SER A 117 15.13 -14.57 2.55
CA SER A 117 14.43 -15.63 3.28
C SER A 117 12.96 -15.28 3.54
N GLU A 118 12.05 -15.88 2.78
CA GLU A 118 10.60 -15.72 2.99
C GLU A 118 10.15 -16.11 4.40
N ASP A 119 10.82 -17.08 5.03
CA ASP A 119 10.53 -17.55 6.39
C ASP A 119 10.85 -16.51 7.48
N LEU A 120 11.72 -15.55 7.17
CA LEU A 120 12.08 -14.44 8.06
C LEU A 120 11.31 -13.16 7.71
N SER A 121 10.38 -13.22 6.76
CA SER A 121 9.54 -12.08 6.38
C SER A 121 8.74 -11.58 7.58
N GLY A 122 8.99 -10.32 7.97
CA GLY A 122 8.35 -9.71 9.14
C GLY A 122 8.94 -10.12 10.50
N ALA A 123 9.99 -10.94 10.54
CA ALA A 123 10.72 -11.24 11.78
C ALA A 123 11.26 -9.96 12.45
N PRO A 124 11.96 -9.02 11.76
CA PRO A 124 12.46 -7.80 12.40
C PRO A 124 11.36 -7.01 13.12
N ARG A 125 10.21 -6.86 12.46
CA ARG A 125 9.01 -6.22 13.01
C ARG A 125 8.54 -6.92 14.28
N THR A 126 8.46 -8.24 14.25
CA THR A 126 8.02 -9.06 15.38
C THR A 126 8.99 -8.96 16.55
N PHE A 127 10.30 -8.94 16.31
CA PHE A 127 11.31 -8.80 17.35
C PHE A 127 11.22 -7.46 18.09
N VAL A 128 11.07 -6.38 17.33
CA VAL A 128 10.86 -5.03 17.88
C VAL A 128 9.54 -4.94 18.64
N GLN A 129 8.48 -5.56 18.13
CA GLN A 129 7.15 -5.50 18.74
C GLN A 129 6.97 -6.37 20.00
N GLN A 130 7.45 -7.63 19.98
CA GLN A 130 7.16 -8.62 21.03
C GLN A 130 8.28 -8.72 22.08
N TYR A 131 9.52 -8.42 21.68
CA TYR A 131 10.69 -8.51 22.56
C TYR A 131 11.29 -7.13 22.89
N ALA A 132 10.67 -6.05 22.40
CA ALA A 132 11.08 -4.67 22.62
C ALA A 132 12.57 -4.42 22.31
N LEU A 133 13.08 -5.04 21.23
CA LEU A 133 14.42 -4.71 20.75
C LEU A 133 14.46 -3.23 20.34
N PRO A 134 15.52 -2.48 20.69
CA PRO A 134 15.64 -1.08 20.29
C PRO A 134 15.58 -0.88 18.77
N VAL A 135 16.14 -1.84 18.03
CA VAL A 135 16.10 -1.92 16.58
C VAL A 135 16.35 -3.36 16.11
N ALA A 136 15.73 -3.73 14.99
CA ALA A 136 16.08 -4.91 14.21
C ALA A 136 16.14 -4.53 12.73
N TYR A 137 17.04 -5.13 11.98
CA TYR A 137 17.30 -4.78 10.57
C TYR A 137 16.92 -5.92 9.65
N VAL A 138 16.56 -5.59 8.42
CA VAL A 138 16.58 -6.54 7.30
C VAL A 138 17.60 -6.05 6.27
N SER A 139 18.42 -6.95 5.75
CA SER A 139 19.28 -6.67 4.60
C SER A 139 18.41 -6.25 3.42
N ASN A 140 18.80 -5.25 2.65
CA ASN A 140 18.07 -4.83 1.46
C ASN A 140 19.00 -4.06 0.51
N ASP A 141 19.41 -4.74 -0.56
CA ASP A 141 20.35 -4.21 -1.55
C ASP A 141 19.74 -3.07 -2.41
N ASN A 142 18.43 -2.77 -2.29
CA ASN A 142 17.76 -1.74 -3.10
C ASN A 142 17.85 -0.33 -2.50
N PHE A 143 18.34 -0.20 -1.27
CA PHE A 143 18.53 1.11 -0.64
C PHE A 143 19.98 1.55 -0.81
N GLU A 144 20.17 2.79 -1.27
CA GLU A 144 21.49 3.44 -1.34
C GLU A 144 21.40 4.81 -0.65
N PRO A 145 22.37 5.16 0.24
CA PRO A 145 23.59 4.42 0.55
C PRO A 145 23.41 3.28 1.57
N ALA A 146 22.28 3.23 2.28
CA ALA A 146 22.08 2.28 3.36
C ALA A 146 21.67 0.90 2.82
N GLN A 147 22.37 -0.16 3.19
CA GLN A 147 22.12 -1.53 2.70
C GLN A 147 21.08 -2.29 3.55
N HIS A 148 20.47 -1.62 4.52
CA HIS A 148 19.54 -2.23 5.46
C HIS A 148 18.32 -1.36 5.70
N LEU A 149 17.22 -2.00 6.08
CA LEU A 149 16.00 -1.36 6.56
C LEU A 149 15.83 -1.66 8.04
N GLY A 150 15.94 -0.63 8.88
CA GLY A 150 15.79 -0.70 10.33
C GLY A 150 14.33 -0.56 10.76
N TYR A 151 13.92 -1.39 11.71
CA TYR A 151 12.61 -1.38 12.37
C TYR A 151 12.76 -0.92 13.81
N ARG A 152 11.97 0.07 14.23
CA ARG A 152 12.00 0.66 15.58
C ARG A 152 10.60 0.91 16.10
N LEU A 153 10.43 0.92 17.42
CA LEU A 153 9.23 1.47 18.04
C LEU A 153 9.32 3.00 18.08
N ALA A 154 8.21 3.67 17.86
CA ALA A 154 8.08 5.11 18.08
C ALA A 154 6.75 5.41 18.79
N ASP A 155 6.73 6.51 19.54
CA ASP A 155 5.53 6.93 20.27
C ASP A 155 4.47 7.58 19.39
N ALA A 156 3.28 7.74 19.98
CA ALA A 156 2.11 8.35 19.33
C ALA A 156 2.41 9.67 18.62
N GLU A 157 3.19 10.56 19.23
CA GLU A 157 3.53 11.87 18.67
C GLU A 157 4.31 11.71 17.36
N THR A 158 5.37 10.91 17.40
CA THR A 158 6.19 10.60 16.23
C THR A 158 5.36 9.91 15.15
N CYS A 159 4.53 8.96 15.53
CA CYS A 159 3.67 8.21 14.62
C CYS A 159 2.64 9.10 13.92
N ASN A 160 1.97 9.99 14.67
CA ASN A 160 1.02 10.94 14.11
C ASN A 160 1.70 11.92 13.16
N ARG A 161 2.90 12.40 13.50
CA ARG A 161 3.72 13.24 12.61
C ARG A 161 4.00 12.51 11.30
N LEU A 162 4.57 11.30 11.37
CA LEU A 162 4.88 10.49 10.18
C LEU A 162 3.63 10.17 9.33
N GLN A 163 2.47 9.95 9.95
CA GLN A 163 1.22 9.75 9.19
C GLN A 163 0.73 11.02 8.51
N SER A 164 0.80 12.17 9.17
CA SER A 164 0.43 13.46 8.58
C SER A 164 1.36 13.85 7.43
N GLU A 165 2.62 13.40 7.47
CA GLU A 165 3.66 13.66 6.48
C GLU A 165 3.81 12.54 5.44
N ARG A 166 2.93 11.53 5.40
CA ARG A 166 3.13 10.32 4.58
C ARG A 166 3.43 10.60 3.11
N GLY A 167 2.88 11.69 2.54
CA GLY A 167 3.16 12.12 1.16
C GLY A 167 4.50 12.84 0.94
N SER A 168 5.12 13.35 2.00
CA SER A 168 6.41 14.06 1.97
C SER A 168 7.57 13.23 2.52
N LEU A 169 7.30 12.09 3.17
CA LEU A 169 8.35 11.22 3.69
C LEU A 169 9.31 10.75 2.57
N PRO A 170 10.62 10.65 2.86
CA PRO A 170 11.58 9.97 2.00
C PRO A 170 11.16 8.53 1.70
N SER A 171 11.51 8.03 0.52
CA SER A 171 11.31 6.63 0.13
C SER A 171 11.90 5.69 1.17
N GLY A 172 11.18 4.61 1.50
CA GLY A 172 11.60 3.64 2.51
C GLY A 172 11.24 4.00 3.95
N ILE A 173 10.82 5.24 4.25
CA ILE A 173 10.33 5.61 5.58
C ILE A 173 8.82 5.41 5.66
N SER A 174 8.36 4.63 6.62
CA SER A 174 6.92 4.54 6.91
C SER A 174 6.65 4.11 8.35
N ALA A 175 5.46 4.46 8.83
CA ALA A 175 4.98 4.09 10.16
C ALA A 175 3.72 3.22 10.05
N SER A 176 3.64 2.16 10.86
CA SER A 176 2.46 1.30 10.96
C SER A 176 2.09 1.08 12.42
N TRP A 177 0.81 1.29 12.75
CA TRP A 177 0.29 1.03 14.08
C TRP A 177 0.43 -0.46 14.45
N ILE A 178 0.54 -0.73 15.74
CA ILE A 178 0.72 -2.08 16.27
C ILE A 178 -0.64 -2.71 16.59
N HIS A 179 -0.79 -4.00 16.28
CA HIS A 179 -1.90 -4.80 16.78
C HIS A 179 -1.41 -5.66 17.95
N GLU A 180 -1.99 -5.46 19.12
CA GLU A 180 -1.77 -6.30 20.29
C GLU A 180 -2.84 -7.40 20.30
N SER A 181 -2.41 -8.65 20.38
CA SER A 181 -3.32 -9.79 20.56
C SER A 181 -3.46 -10.05 22.05
N SER A 182 -4.63 -9.74 22.62
CA SER A 182 -4.96 -10.04 24.02
C SER A 182 -6.21 -10.90 24.04
N ASN A 183 -6.12 -12.09 24.63
CA ASN A 183 -7.24 -13.05 24.70
C ASN A 183 -7.86 -13.41 23.33
N GLY A 184 -7.04 -13.42 22.27
CA GLY A 184 -7.50 -13.70 20.90
C GLY A 184 -8.12 -12.50 20.17
N GLU A 185 -8.37 -11.39 20.85
CA GLU A 185 -8.80 -10.14 20.22
C GLU A 185 -7.59 -9.33 19.75
N ARG A 186 -7.62 -8.86 18.50
CA ARG A 186 -6.61 -7.96 17.93
C ARG A 186 -7.01 -6.51 18.19
N LYS A 187 -6.42 -5.88 19.21
CA LYS A 187 -6.64 -4.47 19.52
C LYS A 187 -5.57 -3.60 18.88
N LEU A 188 -6.00 -2.57 18.14
CA LEU A 188 -5.08 -1.57 17.59
C LEU A 188 -4.54 -0.68 18.70
N ARG A 189 -3.22 -0.57 18.81
CA ARG A 189 -2.49 0.36 19.68
C ARG A 189 -2.20 1.64 18.92
N LYS A 190 -2.67 2.77 19.46
CA LYS A 190 -2.49 4.12 18.90
C LYS A 190 -1.42 4.94 19.63
N ASP A 191 -0.89 4.41 20.71
CA ASP A 191 0.12 5.05 21.54
C ASP A 191 1.57 4.72 21.10
N VAL A 192 1.73 3.70 20.27
CA VAL A 192 3.01 3.24 19.71
C VAL A 192 2.81 2.72 18.29
N CYS A 193 3.77 2.99 17.41
CA CYS A 193 3.85 2.41 16.07
C CYS A 193 5.23 1.83 15.81
N ILE A 194 5.32 1.02 14.75
CA ILE A 194 6.59 0.57 14.20
C ILE A 194 6.95 1.49 13.05
N VAL A 195 8.13 2.08 13.13
CA VAL A 195 8.73 2.87 12.06
C VAL A 195 9.75 1.99 11.36
N GLN A 196 9.62 1.87 10.04
CA GLN A 196 10.65 1.30 9.17
C GLN A 196 11.34 2.44 8.41
N MET A 197 12.67 2.40 8.32
CA MET A 197 13.47 3.40 7.60
C MET A 197 14.80 2.82 7.13
N PRO A 198 15.38 3.31 6.01
CA PRO A 198 16.72 2.91 5.59
C PRO A 198 17.76 3.35 6.63
N GLU A 199 18.51 2.41 7.17
CA GLU A 199 19.47 2.63 8.26
C GLU A 199 20.43 1.44 8.33
N ASP A 200 21.75 1.67 8.32
CA ASP A 200 22.74 0.62 8.55
C ASP A 200 23.01 0.41 10.05
N PRO A 201 23.35 -0.83 10.46
CA PRO A 201 23.66 -1.13 11.84
C PRO A 201 24.92 -0.39 12.31
N SER A 202 24.81 0.40 13.38
CA SER A 202 25.94 1.09 14.02
C SER A 202 26.68 0.25 15.05
N ARG A 203 26.17 -0.97 15.32
CA ARG A 203 26.67 -1.92 16.32
C ARG A 203 26.98 -3.26 15.65
N PRO A 204 27.83 -4.11 16.25
CA PRO A 204 28.04 -5.48 15.77
C PRO A 204 26.72 -6.21 15.53
N ALA A 205 26.60 -6.86 14.37
CA ALA A 205 25.38 -7.52 13.94
C ALA A 205 25.46 -9.03 14.11
N LEU A 206 24.39 -9.63 14.64
CA LEU A 206 24.11 -11.05 14.45
C LEU A 206 23.29 -11.19 13.16
N HIS A 207 23.85 -11.93 12.20
CA HIS A 207 23.18 -12.22 10.94
C HIS A 207 22.30 -13.45 11.08
N VAL A 208 21.05 -13.32 10.67
CA VAL A 208 20.03 -14.38 10.71
C VAL A 208 19.60 -14.68 9.27
N ALA A 209 19.95 -15.86 8.81
CA ALA A 209 19.53 -16.38 7.51
C ALA A 209 18.71 -17.65 7.71
N ALA A 210 17.72 -17.90 6.85
CA ALA A 210 16.98 -19.15 6.90
C ALA A 210 16.80 -19.77 5.51
N THR A 211 16.94 -21.09 5.46
CA THR A 211 16.76 -21.90 4.25
C THR A 211 15.63 -22.90 4.48
N ARG A 212 14.66 -22.90 3.57
CA ARG A 212 13.51 -23.81 3.62
C ARG A 212 13.79 -25.08 2.82
N GLU A 213 13.53 -26.23 3.43
CA GLU A 213 13.46 -27.51 2.77
C GLU A 213 12.05 -28.07 2.89
N ALA A 214 11.40 -28.37 1.76
CA ALA A 214 10.08 -28.96 1.75
C ALA A 214 10.19 -30.47 1.50
N GLN A 215 9.73 -31.28 2.45
CA GLN A 215 9.70 -32.73 2.30
C GLN A 215 8.27 -33.21 2.04
N LYS A 216 8.05 -33.74 0.83
CA LYS A 216 6.78 -34.33 0.40
C LYS A 216 6.63 -35.78 0.89
N GLY A 217 6.86 -36.03 2.18
CA GLY A 217 6.63 -37.34 2.77
C GLY A 217 5.15 -37.73 2.71
N GLN A 218 4.82 -38.97 2.35
CA GLN A 218 3.42 -39.42 2.22
C GLN A 218 2.65 -39.40 3.55
N LEU A 219 3.27 -39.87 4.64
CA LEU A 219 2.59 -40.00 5.94
C LEU A 219 2.46 -38.64 6.64
N LEU A 220 3.58 -37.94 6.82
CA LEU A 220 3.66 -36.63 7.46
C LEU A 220 4.36 -35.64 6.51
N PRO A 221 3.62 -35.00 5.58
CA PRO A 221 4.15 -33.86 4.83
C PRO A 221 4.58 -32.77 5.80
N HIS A 222 5.77 -32.25 5.61
CA HIS A 222 6.30 -31.20 6.46
C HIS A 222 7.30 -30.35 5.69
N SER A 223 7.50 -29.12 6.15
CA SER A 223 8.54 -28.24 5.66
C SER A 223 9.37 -27.80 6.85
N LEU A 224 10.68 -27.99 6.74
CA LEU A 224 11.66 -27.57 7.72
C LEU A 224 12.33 -26.29 7.25
N THR A 225 12.69 -25.46 8.20
CA THR A 225 13.37 -24.20 8.00
C THR A 225 14.61 -24.24 8.90
N THR A 226 15.77 -24.32 8.27
CA THR A 226 17.06 -24.24 8.98
C THR A 226 17.44 -22.78 9.08
N THR A 227 17.48 -22.24 10.29
CA THR A 227 17.87 -20.86 10.58
C THR A 227 19.26 -20.84 11.16
N THR A 228 20.16 -20.12 10.52
CA THR A 228 21.53 -19.92 10.97
C THR A 228 21.66 -18.52 11.56
N ILE A 229 22.11 -18.44 12.80
CA ILE A 229 22.44 -17.20 13.50
C ILE A 229 23.95 -17.15 13.65
N SER A 230 24.60 -16.13 13.10
CA SER A 230 26.06 -15.99 13.12
C SER A 230 26.48 -14.62 13.64
N ASP A 231 27.51 -14.57 14.48
CA ASP A 231 28.12 -13.33 14.98
C ASP A 231 29.24 -12.77 14.09
N GLY A 232 29.61 -13.49 13.01
CA GLY A 232 30.71 -13.13 12.13
C GLY A 232 32.11 -13.36 12.71
N LEU A 233 32.23 -13.74 13.99
CA LEU A 233 33.47 -14.02 14.72
C LEU A 233 33.69 -15.52 14.97
N GLY A 234 32.77 -16.36 14.50
CA GLY A 234 32.83 -17.82 14.60
C GLY A 234 31.80 -18.42 15.56
N GLY A 235 31.07 -17.59 16.31
CA GLY A 235 29.89 -18.02 17.05
C GLY A 235 28.73 -18.26 16.10
N MET A 236 28.17 -19.46 16.15
CA MET A 236 27.03 -19.85 15.32
C MET A 236 26.03 -20.68 16.12
N ALA A 237 24.74 -20.43 15.93
CA ALA A 237 23.66 -21.29 16.35
C ALA A 237 22.84 -21.72 15.12
N ILE A 238 22.49 -23.00 15.05
CA ILE A 238 21.70 -23.57 13.96
C ILE A 238 20.40 -24.11 14.54
N LEU A 239 19.29 -23.50 14.14
CA LEU A 239 17.96 -23.87 14.58
C LEU A 239 17.19 -24.54 13.46
N THR A 240 16.46 -25.60 13.78
CA THR A 240 15.56 -26.26 12.83
C THR A 240 14.14 -26.13 13.35
N THR A 241 13.32 -25.37 12.63
CA THR A 241 11.89 -25.20 12.91
C THR A 241 11.11 -25.60 11.67
N GLY A 242 9.78 -25.45 11.69
CA GLY A 242 8.98 -25.68 10.50
C GLY A 242 7.50 -25.82 10.79
N HIS A 243 6.82 -26.49 9.87
CA HIS A 243 5.46 -26.95 10.11
C HIS A 243 5.24 -28.35 9.53
N ALA A 244 4.34 -29.10 10.16
CA ALA A 244 3.88 -30.40 9.70
C ALA A 244 2.38 -30.33 9.40
N GLU A 245 1.93 -31.13 8.44
CA GLU A 245 0.52 -31.25 8.07
C GLU A 245 -0.05 -32.56 8.62
N ILE A 246 -0.66 -32.48 9.81
CA ILE A 246 -1.26 -33.64 10.47
C ILE A 246 -2.72 -33.83 10.05
N LEU A 247 -3.18 -35.08 10.03
CA LEU A 247 -4.58 -35.40 9.78
C LEU A 247 -5.43 -35.07 11.02
N GLY A 248 -6.66 -34.60 10.82
CA GLY A 248 -7.62 -34.53 11.92
C GLY A 248 -8.08 -35.93 12.34
N TRP A 249 -8.74 -36.06 13.50
CA TRP A 249 -9.25 -37.36 13.98
C TRP A 249 -10.47 -37.87 13.19
N LEU A 250 -11.21 -36.98 12.52
CA LEU A 250 -12.31 -37.34 11.63
C LEU A 250 -11.83 -37.30 10.17
N PRO A 251 -12.25 -38.25 9.32
CA PRO A 251 -11.94 -38.20 7.89
C PRO A 251 -12.49 -36.93 7.26
N MET A 252 -11.60 -36.09 6.71
CA MET A 252 -11.99 -34.90 5.97
C MET A 252 -11.51 -34.99 4.53
N PRO A 253 -12.09 -35.88 3.69
CA PRO A 253 -11.74 -35.91 2.28
C PRO A 253 -12.13 -34.57 1.66
N VAL A 254 -11.18 -33.91 1.01
CA VAL A 254 -11.44 -32.73 0.18
C VAL A 254 -11.05 -33.11 -1.22
N MET A 255 -12.03 -33.01 -2.11
CA MET A 255 -11.83 -33.30 -3.52
C MET A 255 -12.51 -32.22 -4.35
N GLY A 256 -11.81 -31.74 -5.37
CA GLY A 256 -12.34 -30.71 -6.23
C GLY A 256 -11.28 -30.12 -7.13
N CYS A 257 -11.67 -29.09 -7.88
CA CYS A 257 -10.76 -28.33 -8.72
C CYS A 257 -10.85 -26.85 -8.37
N ALA A 258 -9.71 -26.16 -8.42
CA ALA A 258 -9.62 -24.74 -8.07
C ALA A 258 -8.64 -24.02 -9.01
N LEU A 259 -8.79 -22.69 -9.07
CA LEU A 259 -7.81 -21.83 -9.71
C LEU A 259 -6.54 -21.80 -8.86
N ASN A 260 -5.45 -22.29 -9.44
CA ASN A 260 -4.13 -22.14 -8.85
C ASN A 260 -3.66 -20.69 -9.05
N SER A 261 -3.14 -20.05 -7.99
CA SER A 261 -2.66 -18.66 -8.08
C SER A 261 -1.21 -18.58 -8.57
N GLY A 262 -0.44 -19.67 -8.47
CA GLY A 262 0.96 -19.74 -8.91
C GLY A 262 1.12 -19.97 -10.41
N ALA A 263 0.11 -20.54 -11.05
CA ALA A 263 -0.03 -20.65 -12.49
C ALA A 263 -1.53 -20.56 -12.81
N PRO A 264 -1.98 -19.79 -13.82
CA PRO A 264 -3.39 -19.67 -14.18
C PRO A 264 -3.90 -20.97 -14.83
N SER A 265 -3.97 -22.04 -14.03
CA SER A 265 -4.43 -23.37 -14.40
C SER A 265 -5.58 -23.81 -13.51
N TRP A 266 -6.42 -24.68 -14.08
CA TRP A 266 -7.50 -25.35 -13.38
C TRP A 266 -6.98 -26.69 -12.86
N ASP A 267 -6.56 -26.71 -11.60
CA ASP A 267 -5.91 -27.87 -11.00
C ASP A 267 -6.89 -28.62 -10.09
N CYS A 268 -7.00 -29.92 -10.29
CA CYS A 268 -7.81 -30.80 -9.46
C CYS A 268 -6.96 -31.47 -8.38
N PHE A 269 -7.53 -31.60 -7.19
CA PHE A 269 -6.88 -32.21 -6.05
C PHE A 269 -7.82 -33.22 -5.37
N PHE A 270 -7.22 -34.27 -4.83
CA PHE A 270 -7.89 -35.26 -4.00
C PHE A 270 -6.98 -35.59 -2.84
N GLY A 271 -7.47 -35.40 -1.62
CA GLY A 271 -6.71 -35.72 -0.43
C GLY A 271 -7.54 -35.57 0.83
N PHE A 272 -6.94 -35.84 1.97
CA PHE A 272 -7.53 -35.50 3.26
C PHE A 272 -7.06 -34.12 3.69
N HIS A 273 -7.97 -33.29 4.18
CA HIS A 273 -7.61 -32.02 4.79
C HIS A 273 -6.69 -32.26 5.98
N ARG A 274 -5.56 -31.58 5.97
CA ARG A 274 -4.56 -31.61 7.04
C ARG A 274 -4.50 -30.25 7.71
N LYS A 275 -4.28 -30.26 9.03
CA LYS A 275 -4.05 -29.06 9.82
C LYS A 275 -2.54 -28.83 9.90
N ALA A 276 -2.08 -27.64 9.52
CA ALA A 276 -0.71 -27.24 9.76
C ALA A 276 -0.47 -26.99 11.26
N VAL A 277 0.59 -27.59 11.78
CA VAL A 277 1.07 -27.45 13.17
C VAL A 277 2.55 -27.10 13.16
N GLY A 278 3.00 -26.28 14.09
CA GLY A 278 4.41 -25.87 14.19
C GLY A 278 5.33 -27.03 14.60
N LEU A 279 6.57 -27.02 14.13
CA LEU A 279 7.64 -27.95 14.50
C LEU A 279 8.81 -27.19 15.12
N GLY A 280 9.39 -27.70 16.20
CA GLY A 280 10.61 -27.16 16.81
C GLY A 280 10.41 -25.82 17.55
N GLY A 281 9.16 -25.34 17.65
CA GLY A 281 8.79 -24.06 18.27
C GLY A 281 7.27 -23.85 18.31
N ASN A 282 6.82 -22.72 18.84
CA ASN A 282 5.39 -22.42 18.99
C ASN A 282 4.83 -21.69 17.76
N GLY A 283 3.76 -22.23 17.16
CA GLY A 283 3.03 -21.62 16.03
C GLY A 283 3.46 -22.14 14.66
N ALA A 284 2.57 -22.05 13.67
CA ALA A 284 2.86 -22.41 12.28
C ALA A 284 3.29 -21.18 11.46
N TYR A 285 3.79 -21.39 10.23
CA TYR A 285 4.08 -20.32 9.25
C TYR A 285 4.98 -19.19 9.78
N GLY A 286 6.19 -19.51 10.22
CA GLY A 286 7.19 -18.54 10.70
C GLY A 286 7.10 -18.21 12.19
N GLY A 287 5.95 -18.42 12.83
CA GLY A 287 5.79 -18.22 14.28
C GLY A 287 6.77 -19.04 15.13
N ALA A 288 6.94 -20.33 14.79
CA ALA A 288 7.90 -21.20 15.46
C ALA A 288 9.34 -20.71 15.31
N THR A 289 9.72 -20.21 14.13
CA THR A 289 11.07 -19.71 13.85
C THR A 289 11.41 -18.50 14.70
N VAL A 290 10.50 -17.52 14.78
CA VAL A 290 10.70 -16.32 15.62
C VAL A 290 10.83 -16.69 17.10
N ALA A 291 9.98 -17.60 17.59
CA ALA A 291 10.05 -18.07 18.98
C ALA A 291 11.39 -18.79 19.27
N ALA A 292 11.82 -19.71 18.40
CA ALA A 292 13.07 -20.43 18.57
C ALA A 292 14.31 -19.51 18.55
N ILE A 293 14.35 -18.53 17.64
CA ILE A 293 15.41 -17.51 17.61
C ILE A 293 15.42 -16.74 18.94
N ALA A 294 14.25 -16.30 19.43
CA ALA A 294 14.17 -15.57 20.69
C ALA A 294 14.65 -16.39 21.89
N ASP A 295 14.30 -17.69 21.96
CA ASP A 295 14.72 -18.59 23.02
C ASP A 295 16.26 -18.76 23.03
N VAL A 296 16.87 -18.97 21.85
CA VAL A 296 18.33 -19.08 21.71
C VAL A 296 19.07 -17.80 22.10
N LEU A 297 18.47 -16.65 21.80
CA LEU A 297 18.97 -15.33 22.19
C LEU A 297 18.61 -14.96 23.64
N LYS A 298 17.93 -15.85 24.38
CA LYS A 298 17.45 -15.65 25.76
C LYS A 298 16.59 -14.39 25.92
N LEU A 299 15.80 -14.07 24.90
CA LEU A 299 14.91 -12.91 24.91
C LEU A 299 13.61 -13.26 25.63
N THR A 300 13.34 -12.54 26.71
CA THR A 300 12.04 -12.63 27.39
C THR A 300 11.02 -11.78 26.65
N GLY A 301 9.91 -12.38 26.20
CA GLY A 301 8.76 -11.62 25.70
C GLY A 301 8.33 -10.58 26.73
N ARG A 302 8.21 -9.31 26.32
CA ARG A 302 7.94 -8.23 27.27
C ARG A 302 6.48 -7.80 27.28
N ARG A 303 6.02 -7.35 28.45
CA ARG A 303 4.71 -6.71 28.65
C ARG A 303 4.73 -5.26 28.16
N THR A 304 3.54 -4.76 27.88
CA THR A 304 3.21 -3.42 27.39
C THR A 304 4.04 -2.24 27.93
N PRO A 305 4.32 -2.08 29.24
CA PRO A 305 5.01 -0.88 29.75
C PRO A 305 6.42 -0.69 29.18
N SER A 306 7.06 -1.79 28.79
CA SER A 306 8.39 -1.77 28.18
C SER A 306 8.40 -1.21 26.76
N LEU A 307 7.27 -1.28 26.04
CA LEU A 307 7.17 -0.77 24.68
C LEU A 307 7.22 0.75 24.65
N SER A 308 6.64 1.43 25.64
CA SER A 308 6.69 2.89 25.76
C SER A 308 8.10 3.40 26.03
N ALA A 309 8.89 2.68 26.84
CA ALA A 309 10.29 3.03 27.08
C ALA A 309 11.15 2.85 25.81
N ALA A 310 11.00 1.72 25.11
CA ALA A 310 11.67 1.50 23.82
C ALA A 310 11.23 2.52 22.76
N ALA A 311 9.95 2.91 22.74
CA ALA A 311 9.43 3.93 21.84
C ALA A 311 10.02 5.33 22.12
N SER A 312 10.27 5.67 23.39
CA SER A 312 10.94 6.90 23.78
C SER A 312 12.37 6.96 23.25
N GLU A 313 13.13 5.87 23.34
CA GLU A 313 14.49 5.78 22.77
C GLU A 313 14.43 5.91 21.24
N GLY A 314 13.47 5.23 20.61
CA GLY A 314 13.25 5.30 19.18
C GLY A 314 12.90 6.70 18.67
N ARG A 315 12.23 7.55 19.45
CA ARG A 315 11.89 8.95 19.08
C ARG A 315 13.10 9.73 18.57
N ASN A 316 14.20 9.70 19.33
CA ASN A 316 15.40 10.48 18.99
C ASN A 316 16.07 9.94 17.73
N ALA A 317 16.20 8.61 17.61
CA ALA A 317 16.77 7.97 16.44
C ALA A 317 15.93 8.24 15.18
N VAL A 318 14.59 8.12 15.27
CA VAL A 318 13.66 8.43 14.17
C VAL A 318 13.75 9.90 13.78
N GLY A 319 13.80 10.81 14.77
CA GLY A 319 13.95 12.25 14.52
C GLY A 319 15.24 12.59 13.79
N GLN A 320 16.37 12.02 14.23
CA GLN A 320 17.68 12.22 13.61
C GLN A 320 17.75 11.63 12.20
N ALA A 321 17.26 10.40 12.02
CA ALA A 321 17.22 9.75 10.71
C ALA A 321 16.33 10.51 9.72
N LEU A 322 15.17 11.01 10.17
CA LEU A 322 14.30 11.85 9.35
C LEU A 322 15.00 13.16 8.95
N ALA A 323 15.68 13.83 9.89
CA ALA A 323 16.42 15.05 9.61
C ALA A 323 17.58 14.81 8.62
N ASN A 324 18.33 13.72 8.79
CA ASN A 324 19.41 13.33 7.89
C ASN A 324 18.89 13.00 6.48
N SER A 325 17.81 12.21 6.41
CA SER A 325 17.20 11.81 5.14
C SER A 325 16.60 13.00 4.39
N GLN A 326 15.93 13.91 5.11
CA GLN A 326 15.45 15.18 4.54
C GLN A 326 16.61 16.03 4.02
N SER A 327 17.68 16.18 4.79
CA SER A 327 18.86 16.95 4.40
C SER A 327 19.53 16.37 3.15
N ALA A 328 19.73 15.05 3.10
CA ALA A 328 20.29 14.37 1.93
C ALA A 328 19.40 14.52 0.69
N ARG A 329 18.08 14.41 0.86
CA ARG A 329 17.10 14.63 -0.22
C ARG A 329 17.15 16.07 -0.71
N TYR A 330 17.22 17.06 0.18
CA TYR A 330 17.34 18.47 -0.20
C TYR A 330 18.65 18.73 -0.95
N ASN A 331 19.78 18.20 -0.48
CA ASN A 331 21.07 18.35 -1.15
C ASN A 331 21.05 17.74 -2.56
N ARG A 332 20.50 16.53 -2.72
CA ARG A 332 20.35 15.88 -4.04
C ARG A 332 19.42 16.67 -4.96
N ALA A 333 18.28 17.12 -4.43
CA ALA A 333 17.33 17.92 -5.19
C ALA A 333 17.92 19.27 -5.62
N LEU A 334 18.70 19.91 -4.75
CA LEU A 334 19.44 21.12 -5.07
C LEU A 334 20.49 20.87 -6.15
N ALA A 335 21.28 19.80 -6.04
CA ALA A 335 22.27 19.44 -7.06
C ALA A 335 21.61 19.17 -8.43
N ASN A 336 20.46 18.48 -8.45
CA ASN A 336 19.69 18.25 -9.67
C ASN A 336 19.15 19.57 -10.25
N LEU A 337 18.64 20.47 -9.41
CA LEU A 337 18.19 21.80 -9.83
C LEU A 337 19.37 22.63 -10.37
N ASP A 338 20.52 22.63 -9.70
CA ASP A 338 21.72 23.35 -10.11
C ASP A 338 22.25 22.84 -11.47
N ALA A 339 22.22 21.52 -11.70
CA ALA A 339 22.55 20.93 -13.00
C ALA A 339 21.57 21.34 -14.12
N ALA A 340 20.27 21.39 -13.82
CA ALA A 340 19.26 21.89 -14.76
C ALA A 340 19.44 23.39 -15.06
N ILE A 341 19.73 24.21 -14.04
CA ILE A 341 20.06 25.63 -14.20
C ILE A 341 21.28 25.80 -15.11
N ALA A 342 22.31 24.99 -14.92
CA ALA A 342 23.53 24.99 -15.74
C ALA A 342 23.31 24.49 -17.19
N GLY A 343 22.13 23.93 -17.51
CA GLY A 343 21.80 23.45 -18.84
C GLY A 343 22.42 22.09 -19.19
N VAL A 344 22.79 21.29 -18.18
CA VAL A 344 23.21 19.90 -18.38
C VAL A 344 22.06 19.13 -19.02
N GLU A 345 22.33 18.33 -20.05
CA GLU A 345 21.32 17.53 -20.76
C GLU A 345 20.82 16.36 -19.92
N ARG A 346 20.03 16.66 -18.91
CA ARG A 346 19.34 15.72 -18.04
C ARG A 346 17.89 16.15 -17.89
N ARG A 347 16.97 15.22 -18.13
CA ARG A 347 15.55 15.43 -17.86
C ARG A 347 15.34 15.53 -16.35
N LEU A 348 14.89 16.70 -15.89
CA LEU A 348 14.49 16.91 -14.50
C LEU A 348 13.03 16.50 -14.36
N THR A 349 12.71 15.69 -13.35
CA THR A 349 11.34 15.25 -13.05
C THR A 349 10.87 15.82 -11.71
N VAL A 350 9.56 15.79 -11.45
CA VAL A 350 8.99 16.20 -10.16
C VAL A 350 9.58 15.39 -8.99
N HIS A 351 9.94 14.12 -9.22
CA HIS A 351 10.56 13.29 -8.18
C HIS A 351 11.95 13.79 -7.78
N ASP A 352 12.74 14.30 -8.74
CA ASP A 352 14.08 14.82 -8.51
C ASP A 352 14.10 16.06 -7.60
N VAL A 353 13.02 16.86 -7.59
CA VAL A 353 12.95 18.13 -6.85
C VAL A 353 11.80 18.22 -5.85
N SER A 354 11.06 17.13 -5.63
CA SER A 354 9.91 17.07 -4.75
C SER A 354 10.14 17.68 -3.35
N GLY A 355 11.36 17.54 -2.81
CA GLY A 355 11.75 18.19 -1.55
C GLY A 355 11.77 19.72 -1.61
N LEU A 356 12.14 20.31 -2.74
CA LEU A 356 12.20 21.77 -2.93
C LEU A 356 10.82 22.40 -3.07
N ILE A 357 9.86 21.69 -3.68
CA ILE A 357 8.47 22.13 -3.77
C ILE A 357 7.84 22.21 -2.37
N ALA A 358 8.10 21.21 -1.52
CA ALA A 358 7.63 21.18 -0.14
C ALA A 358 8.31 22.23 0.76
N ASN A 359 9.52 22.66 0.42
CA ASN A 359 10.28 23.68 1.15
C ASN A 359 10.94 24.70 0.21
N PRO A 360 10.17 25.63 -0.38
CA PRO A 360 10.64 26.55 -1.41
C PRO A 360 11.74 27.50 -0.95
N LYS A 361 11.87 27.72 0.37
CA LYS A 361 12.90 28.59 0.96
C LYS A 361 14.31 28.08 0.63
N ILE A 362 14.49 26.77 0.49
CA ILE A 362 15.79 26.14 0.18
C ILE A 362 16.24 26.49 -1.26
N ALA A 363 15.30 26.58 -2.20
CA ALA A 363 15.57 26.94 -3.59
C ALA A 363 15.63 28.46 -3.82
N LEU A 364 15.22 29.28 -2.85
CA LEU A 364 15.11 30.74 -3.01
C LEU A 364 16.45 31.40 -3.36
N ALA A 365 17.56 30.88 -2.85
CA ALA A 365 18.91 31.38 -3.18
C ALA A 365 19.26 31.25 -4.68
N ARG A 366 18.52 30.42 -5.44
CA ARG A 366 18.70 30.20 -6.89
C ARG A 366 17.69 30.99 -7.73
N SER A 367 16.85 31.82 -7.13
CA SER A 367 15.73 32.47 -7.82
C SER A 367 16.16 33.29 -9.04
N SER A 368 17.30 33.98 -8.97
CA SER A 368 17.84 34.78 -10.08
C SER A 368 18.28 33.94 -11.29
N ALA A 369 18.69 32.68 -11.06
CA ALA A 369 19.18 31.78 -12.10
C ALA A 369 18.08 30.89 -12.71
N ILE A 370 17.01 30.61 -11.96
CA ILE A 370 15.90 29.76 -12.43
C ILE A 370 15.14 30.40 -13.59
N GLY A 371 14.88 31.70 -13.57
CA GLY A 371 14.15 32.39 -14.65
C GLY A 371 14.80 32.24 -16.03
N PRO A 372 16.09 32.63 -16.19
CA PRO A 372 16.83 32.40 -17.42
C PRO A 372 16.90 30.93 -17.85
N ALA A 373 17.01 30.00 -16.89
CA ALA A 373 17.01 28.57 -17.18
C ALA A 373 15.67 28.09 -17.75
N ILE A 374 14.54 28.53 -17.18
CA ILE A 374 13.20 28.27 -17.72
C ILE A 374 13.10 28.83 -19.14
N ALA A 375 13.47 30.10 -19.36
CA ALA A 375 13.39 30.73 -20.68
C ALA A 375 14.17 29.94 -21.74
N ARG A 376 15.41 29.53 -21.41
CA ARG A 376 16.25 28.71 -22.27
C ARG A 376 15.60 27.35 -22.61
N ASP A 377 15.05 26.66 -21.60
CA ASP A 377 14.49 25.32 -21.79
C ASP A 377 13.14 25.36 -22.53
N VAL A 378 12.39 26.44 -22.37
CA VAL A 378 11.13 26.76 -23.08
C VAL A 378 11.40 27.11 -24.55
N ALA A 379 12.49 27.83 -24.85
CA ALA A 379 12.94 28.12 -26.21
C ALA A 379 13.64 26.92 -26.90
N GLY A 380 13.95 25.86 -26.14
CA GLY A 380 14.64 24.67 -26.60
C GLY A 380 13.72 23.61 -27.25
N PRO A 381 14.25 22.42 -27.53
CA PRO A 381 13.45 21.32 -28.07
C PRO A 381 12.42 20.81 -27.03
N PRO A 382 11.29 20.22 -27.45
CA PRO A 382 10.22 19.74 -26.55
C PRO A 382 10.67 18.79 -25.43
N ALA A 383 11.77 18.07 -25.63
CA ALA A 383 12.39 17.22 -24.60
C ALA A 383 12.78 17.99 -23.31
N ARG A 384 12.95 19.32 -23.39
CA ARG A 384 13.29 20.19 -22.25
C ARG A 384 12.08 20.82 -21.56
N TYR A 385 10.87 20.70 -22.14
CA TYR A 385 9.65 21.30 -21.55
C TYR A 385 9.34 20.72 -20.17
N GLU A 386 9.60 19.43 -19.93
CA GLU A 386 9.41 18.84 -18.62
C GLU A 386 10.34 19.48 -17.57
N THR A 387 11.61 19.70 -17.91
CA THR A 387 12.56 20.39 -17.02
C THR A 387 12.10 21.81 -16.71
N ALA A 388 11.64 22.56 -17.73
CA ALA A 388 11.06 23.89 -17.55
C ALA A 388 9.83 23.87 -16.62
N ARG A 389 8.91 22.92 -16.81
CA ARG A 389 7.71 22.77 -15.97
C ARG A 389 8.05 22.45 -14.53
N VAL A 390 9.00 21.55 -14.31
CA VAL A 390 9.44 21.21 -12.96
C VAL A 390 10.05 22.43 -12.24
N MET A 391 10.84 23.24 -12.94
CA MET A 391 11.36 24.50 -12.38
C MET A 391 10.25 25.54 -12.13
N GLN A 392 9.27 25.65 -13.03
CA GLN A 392 8.09 26.48 -12.83
C GLN A 392 7.31 26.09 -11.58
N SER A 393 7.14 24.78 -11.32
CA SER A 393 6.49 24.32 -10.10
C SER A 393 7.26 24.73 -8.83
N ILE A 394 8.59 24.74 -8.84
CA ILE A 394 9.36 25.27 -7.71
C ILE A 394 9.09 26.78 -7.52
N VAL A 395 9.14 27.55 -8.61
CA VAL A 395 8.90 29.01 -8.60
C VAL A 395 7.48 29.34 -8.14
N ALA A 396 6.50 28.49 -8.45
CA ALA A 396 5.11 28.64 -8.03
C ALA A 396 4.94 28.67 -6.50
N TYR A 397 5.95 28.31 -5.70
CA TYR A 397 5.91 28.43 -4.24
C TYR A 397 6.83 29.51 -3.64
N PHE A 398 7.54 30.30 -4.45
CA PHE A 398 8.38 31.41 -3.96
C PHE A 398 7.55 32.57 -3.36
N PRO A 399 8.08 33.48 -2.54
CA PRO A 399 7.33 34.67 -2.15
C PRO A 399 7.00 35.54 -3.38
N HIS A 400 5.94 36.36 -3.28
CA HIS A 400 5.40 37.10 -4.44
C HIS A 400 6.44 37.94 -5.20
N PRO A 401 7.36 38.70 -4.54
CA PRO A 401 8.37 39.49 -5.26
C PRO A 401 9.32 38.65 -6.13
N GLN A 402 9.74 37.48 -5.65
CA GLN A 402 10.63 36.59 -6.41
C GLN A 402 9.86 35.86 -7.50
N PHE A 403 8.61 35.45 -7.23
CA PHE A 403 7.74 34.88 -8.25
C PHE A 403 7.51 35.88 -9.41
N SER A 404 7.13 37.12 -9.11
CA SER A 404 6.82 38.12 -10.13
C SER A 404 8.05 38.52 -10.95
N GLY A 405 9.20 38.68 -10.30
CA GLY A 405 10.47 38.95 -10.97
C GLY A 405 10.91 37.87 -11.96
N ILE A 406 10.51 36.61 -11.74
CA ILE A 406 10.79 35.49 -12.65
C ILE A 406 9.69 35.33 -13.71
N ALA A 407 8.43 35.36 -13.29
CA ALA A 407 7.31 34.97 -14.15
C ALA A 407 6.95 36.03 -15.19
N ARG A 408 7.05 37.33 -14.86
CA ARG A 408 6.71 38.41 -15.79
C ARG A 408 7.58 38.41 -17.06
N PRO A 409 8.92 38.27 -16.99
CA PRO A 409 9.77 38.12 -18.18
C PRO A 409 9.47 36.89 -19.03
N LEU A 410 8.85 35.84 -18.47
CA LEU A 410 8.54 34.59 -19.19
C LEU A 410 7.24 34.67 -20.00
N LEU A 411 6.35 35.64 -19.75
CA LEU A 411 5.05 35.71 -20.42
C LEU A 411 5.15 35.76 -21.96
N PRO A 412 6.05 36.55 -22.59
CA PRO A 412 6.18 36.58 -24.05
C PRO A 412 6.67 35.26 -24.64
N GLU A 413 7.52 34.52 -23.92
CA GLU A 413 8.04 33.22 -24.34
C GLU A 413 6.97 32.12 -24.24
N LEU A 414 6.15 32.15 -23.18
CA LEU A 414 5.14 31.13 -22.91
C LEU A 414 3.93 31.22 -23.86
N LEU A 415 3.49 32.42 -24.21
CA LEU A 415 2.28 32.62 -25.03
C LEU A 415 2.27 31.82 -26.35
N PRO A 416 3.27 31.95 -27.24
CA PRO A 416 3.24 31.25 -28.53
C PRO A 416 3.29 29.73 -28.39
N LEU A 417 3.88 29.20 -27.31
CA LEU A 417 3.90 27.77 -27.01
C LEU A 417 2.53 27.28 -26.55
N VAL A 418 1.90 28.01 -25.64
CA VAL A 418 0.56 27.68 -25.14
C VAL A 418 -0.45 27.71 -26.28
N GLU A 419 -0.37 28.69 -27.18
CA GLU A 419 -1.27 28.81 -28.35
C GLU A 419 -1.13 27.64 -29.33
N ARG A 420 0.09 27.08 -29.47
CA ARG A 420 0.31 25.83 -30.22
C ARG A 420 -0.24 24.59 -29.53
N GLY A 421 -0.64 24.70 -28.27
CA GLY A 421 -0.99 23.56 -27.44
C GLY A 421 0.24 22.77 -27.00
N ASP A 422 1.38 23.42 -26.77
CA ASP A 422 2.52 22.76 -26.15
C ASP A 422 2.28 22.64 -24.63
N TRP A 423 2.53 21.46 -24.06
CA TRP A 423 2.42 21.22 -22.62
C TRP A 423 3.68 21.71 -21.91
N VAL A 424 3.81 23.04 -21.81
CA VAL A 424 5.04 23.72 -21.32
C VAL A 424 4.83 24.48 -19.99
N VAL A 425 3.59 24.62 -19.53
CA VAL A 425 3.27 25.33 -18.30
C VAL A 425 2.86 24.34 -17.21
N ALA A 426 3.44 24.46 -16.02
CA ALA A 426 3.01 23.69 -14.85
C ALA A 426 1.73 24.26 -14.24
N ASP A 427 0.83 23.40 -13.75
CA ASP A 427 -0.50 23.79 -13.28
C ASP A 427 -0.45 24.80 -12.12
N ASP A 428 0.42 24.56 -11.14
CA ASP A 428 0.64 25.43 -9.99
C ASP A 428 1.22 26.80 -10.40
N PHE A 429 2.12 26.80 -11.37
CA PHE A 429 2.66 28.03 -11.96
C PHE A 429 1.59 28.79 -12.76
N ALA A 430 0.81 28.10 -13.60
CA ALA A 430 -0.28 28.66 -14.38
C ALA A 430 -1.33 29.33 -13.49
N MET A 431 -1.77 28.66 -12.41
CA MET A 431 -2.66 29.28 -11.43
C MET A 431 -2.04 30.56 -10.87
N ARG A 432 -0.75 30.54 -10.56
CA ARG A 432 -0.07 31.67 -9.94
C ARG A 432 0.24 32.83 -10.87
N LEU A 433 0.27 32.63 -12.19
CA LEU A 433 0.39 33.71 -13.17
C LEU A 433 -0.69 34.79 -12.98
N GLY A 434 -1.88 34.42 -12.47
CA GLY A 434 -2.93 35.39 -12.14
C GLY A 434 -2.54 36.41 -11.07
N ASP A 435 -1.52 36.11 -10.25
CA ASP A 435 -1.00 37.05 -9.25
C ASP A 435 -0.28 38.25 -9.87
N LEU A 436 0.13 38.14 -11.14
CA LEU A 436 0.78 39.20 -11.92
C LEU A 436 -0.21 40.27 -12.42
N GLY A 437 -1.51 39.96 -12.40
CA GLY A 437 -2.57 40.87 -12.86
C GLY A 437 -2.85 40.77 -14.37
N PRO A 438 -3.34 41.85 -15.00
CA PRO A 438 -3.87 41.80 -16.37
C PRO A 438 -2.85 41.42 -17.44
N GLU A 439 -1.57 41.67 -17.20
CA GLU A 439 -0.47 41.30 -18.11
C GLU A 439 -0.39 39.78 -18.39
N ALA A 440 -0.84 38.94 -17.46
CA ALA A 440 -0.83 37.49 -17.62
C ALA A 440 -2.06 36.93 -18.34
N LEU A 441 -3.09 37.75 -18.59
CA LEU A 441 -4.36 37.29 -19.17
C LEU A 441 -4.22 36.60 -20.54
N PRO A 442 -3.38 37.08 -21.48
CA PRO A 442 -3.21 36.38 -22.76
C PRO A 442 -2.80 34.92 -22.59
N VAL A 443 -1.81 34.65 -21.73
CA VAL A 443 -1.31 33.29 -21.45
C VAL A 443 -2.38 32.46 -20.73
N LEU A 444 -3.03 33.03 -19.71
CA LEU A 444 -4.08 32.33 -18.95
C LEU A 444 -5.30 31.98 -19.81
N HIS A 445 -5.71 32.86 -20.72
CA HIS A 445 -6.78 32.59 -21.68
C HIS A 445 -6.41 31.47 -22.65
N ALA A 446 -5.18 31.50 -23.20
CA ALA A 446 -4.73 30.45 -24.09
C ALA A 446 -4.67 29.09 -23.38
N LEU A 447 -4.20 29.07 -22.11
CA LEU A 447 -4.18 27.86 -21.28
C LEU A 447 -5.60 27.32 -20.99
N ALA A 448 -6.54 28.18 -20.62
CA ALA A 448 -7.91 27.78 -20.28
C ALA A 448 -8.69 27.22 -21.49
N ASN A 449 -8.33 27.65 -22.71
CA ASN A 449 -8.97 27.20 -23.96
C ASN A 449 -8.19 26.09 -24.68
N SER A 450 -7.05 25.64 -24.13
CA SER A 450 -6.24 24.59 -24.75
C SER A 450 -7.03 23.28 -24.81
N LYS A 451 -7.00 22.62 -25.97
CA LYS A 451 -7.67 21.32 -26.19
C LYS A 451 -6.90 20.12 -25.60
N ASN A 452 -5.79 20.37 -24.92
CA ASN A 452 -4.96 19.33 -24.35
C ASN A 452 -5.58 18.64 -23.13
N LYS A 453 -5.07 17.45 -22.80
CA LYS A 453 -5.67 16.47 -21.87
C LYS A 453 -5.81 16.91 -20.39
N SER A 454 -5.31 18.07 -19.98
CA SER A 454 -5.46 18.55 -18.59
C SER A 454 -6.78 19.30 -18.42
N SER A 455 -7.51 19.03 -17.33
CA SER A 455 -8.73 19.78 -17.00
C SER A 455 -8.43 21.28 -16.88
N PRO A 456 -9.22 22.18 -17.50
CA PRO A 456 -8.95 23.62 -17.49
C PRO A 456 -9.18 24.28 -16.13
N VAL A 457 -9.65 23.54 -15.12
CA VAL A 457 -9.93 23.99 -13.74
C VAL A 457 -8.83 24.90 -13.18
N VAL A 458 -7.58 24.48 -13.27
CA VAL A 458 -6.46 25.23 -12.67
C VAL A 458 -6.20 26.54 -13.42
N HIS A 459 -6.37 26.54 -14.73
CA HIS A 459 -6.22 27.73 -15.57
C HIS A 459 -7.36 28.74 -15.35
N VAL A 460 -8.59 28.26 -15.14
CA VAL A 460 -9.74 29.07 -14.73
C VAL A 460 -9.47 29.74 -13.38
N TYR A 461 -8.89 29.02 -12.42
CA TYR A 461 -8.45 29.62 -11.16
C TYR A 461 -7.33 30.65 -11.35
N GLY A 462 -6.43 30.45 -12.32
CA GLY A 462 -5.46 31.48 -12.73
C GLY A 462 -6.15 32.77 -13.19
N VAL A 463 -7.14 32.69 -14.08
CA VAL A 463 -7.93 33.86 -14.52
C VAL A 463 -8.68 34.50 -13.34
N CYS A 464 -9.28 33.69 -12.47
CA CYS A 464 -9.96 34.15 -11.24
C CYS A 464 -9.06 35.02 -10.36
N ARG A 465 -7.77 34.66 -10.21
CA ARG A 465 -6.82 35.38 -9.34
C ARG A 465 -6.47 36.78 -9.83
N VAL A 466 -6.60 37.05 -11.13
CA VAL A 466 -6.45 38.41 -11.71
C VAL A 466 -7.55 39.34 -11.16
N GLY A 467 -8.74 38.80 -10.86
CA GLY A 467 -9.84 39.56 -10.27
C GLY A 467 -10.61 40.39 -11.29
N ARG A 468 -11.01 41.61 -10.90
CA ARG A 468 -11.88 42.48 -11.70
C ARG A 468 -11.30 42.84 -13.07
N ASP A 469 -9.99 42.96 -13.18
CA ASP A 469 -9.31 43.28 -14.43
C ASP A 469 -9.46 42.19 -15.50
N ALA A 470 -9.90 41.00 -15.11
CA ALA A 470 -10.22 39.89 -16.00
C ALA A 470 -11.70 39.81 -16.41
N ALA A 471 -12.53 40.82 -16.12
CA ALA A 471 -13.98 40.79 -16.40
C ALA A 471 -14.33 40.48 -17.88
N SER A 472 -13.45 40.85 -18.82
CA SER A 472 -13.57 40.54 -20.25
C SER A 472 -13.44 39.05 -20.57
N ALA A 473 -12.85 38.25 -19.68
CA ALA A 473 -12.72 36.80 -19.80
C ALA A 473 -14.04 36.05 -19.58
N GLY A 474 -15.03 36.68 -18.94
CA GLY A 474 -16.22 36.00 -18.40
C GLY A 474 -16.97 35.15 -19.42
N GLU A 475 -17.22 35.68 -20.62
CA GLU A 475 -17.93 34.93 -21.68
C GLU A 475 -17.13 33.70 -22.14
N ARG A 476 -15.80 33.80 -22.21
CA ARG A 476 -14.93 32.68 -22.58
C ARG A 476 -14.91 31.61 -21.50
N LEU A 477 -14.87 32.00 -20.22
CA LEU A 477 -14.94 31.07 -19.11
C LEU A 477 -16.26 30.31 -19.10
N LEU A 478 -17.37 31.00 -19.36
CA LEU A 478 -18.69 30.37 -19.44
C LEU A 478 -18.78 29.37 -20.59
N ALA A 479 -18.13 29.66 -21.72
CA ALA A 479 -18.07 28.78 -22.88
C ALA A 479 -17.29 27.48 -22.64
N LEU A 480 -16.47 27.38 -21.58
CA LEU A 480 -15.80 26.14 -21.20
C LEU A 480 -16.77 25.10 -20.63
N LEU A 481 -17.94 25.53 -20.16
CA LEU A 481 -18.96 24.63 -19.65
C LEU A 481 -19.71 24.00 -20.83
N PRO A 482 -19.75 22.66 -20.94
CA PRO A 482 -20.37 22.01 -22.07
C PRO A 482 -21.86 22.32 -22.16
N ALA A 483 -22.34 22.61 -23.37
CA ALA A 483 -23.76 22.79 -23.66
C ALA A 483 -24.43 21.43 -23.92
N GLY A 484 -25.61 21.20 -23.35
CA GLY A 484 -26.44 20.02 -23.63
C GLY A 484 -26.60 19.03 -22.46
N GLU A 485 -27.55 18.10 -22.61
CA GLU A 485 -27.91 17.10 -21.59
C GLU A 485 -26.97 15.88 -21.57
N THR A 486 -26.26 15.60 -22.67
CA THR A 486 -25.46 14.38 -22.86
C THR A 486 -23.97 14.54 -22.59
N ALA A 487 -23.48 15.76 -22.42
CA ALA A 487 -22.08 16.01 -22.15
C ALA A 487 -21.72 15.62 -20.70
N ARG A 488 -20.68 14.81 -20.54
CA ARG A 488 -20.13 14.47 -19.22
C ARG A 488 -19.64 15.75 -18.53
N ARG A 489 -20.39 16.23 -17.53
CA ARG A 489 -20.09 17.47 -16.81
C ARG A 489 -18.96 17.26 -15.81
N ASP A 490 -17.93 18.09 -15.90
CA ASP A 490 -16.86 18.18 -14.90
C ASP A 490 -17.30 19.16 -13.80
N ARG A 491 -17.72 18.61 -12.66
CA ARG A 491 -18.21 19.38 -11.52
C ARG A 491 -17.18 20.37 -11.01
N ASP A 492 -15.90 20.01 -11.03
CA ASP A 492 -14.84 20.88 -10.51
C ASP A 492 -14.62 22.09 -11.41
N LEU A 493 -14.80 21.90 -12.74
CA LEU A 493 -14.73 22.98 -13.71
C LEU A 493 -15.88 23.98 -13.56
N GLU A 494 -17.10 23.49 -13.37
CA GLU A 494 -18.28 24.34 -13.14
C GLU A 494 -18.10 25.22 -11.90
N ILE A 495 -17.64 24.62 -10.79
CA ILE A 495 -17.33 25.35 -9.56
C ILE A 495 -16.24 26.41 -9.81
N ALA A 496 -15.16 26.04 -10.51
CA ALA A 496 -14.08 26.96 -10.81
C ALA A 496 -14.56 28.16 -11.66
N VAL A 497 -15.39 27.91 -12.69
CA VAL A 497 -15.95 28.94 -13.56
C VAL A 497 -16.87 29.88 -12.78
N TYR A 498 -17.79 29.38 -11.95
CA TYR A 498 -18.69 30.24 -11.19
C TYR A 498 -17.96 31.06 -10.12
N VAL A 499 -16.99 30.47 -9.43
CA VAL A 499 -16.12 31.20 -8.51
C VAL A 499 -15.37 32.31 -9.25
N ALA A 500 -14.80 32.01 -10.42
CA ALA A 500 -14.13 32.99 -11.25
C ALA A 500 -15.08 34.12 -11.66
N LEU A 501 -16.25 33.81 -12.21
CA LEU A 501 -17.23 34.80 -12.63
C LEU A 501 -17.66 35.74 -11.49
N LYS A 502 -17.90 35.21 -10.27
CA LYS A 502 -18.20 36.07 -9.10
C LYS A 502 -17.02 36.99 -8.76
N ARG A 503 -15.80 36.46 -8.73
CA ARG A 503 -14.57 37.23 -8.45
C ARG A 503 -14.28 38.30 -9.52
N LEU A 504 -14.64 38.03 -10.76
CA LEU A 504 -14.52 38.94 -11.91
C LEU A 504 -15.62 40.03 -11.92
N GLY A 505 -16.63 39.93 -11.05
CA GLY A 505 -17.79 40.84 -11.04
C GLY A 505 -18.78 40.57 -12.16
N ARG A 506 -18.84 39.32 -12.64
CA ARG A 506 -19.68 38.85 -13.75
C ARG A 506 -20.81 37.91 -13.27
N THR A 507 -21.49 38.29 -12.20
CA THR A 507 -22.67 37.54 -11.69
C THR A 507 -23.82 37.52 -12.69
N ASP A 508 -23.90 38.55 -13.55
CA ASP A 508 -24.81 38.63 -14.69
C ASP A 508 -24.73 37.39 -15.59
N LEU A 509 -23.53 36.85 -15.80
CA LEU A 509 -23.30 35.67 -16.63
C LEU A 509 -23.80 34.38 -15.98
N ILE A 510 -23.68 34.31 -14.66
CA ILE A 510 -24.15 33.17 -13.86
C ILE A 510 -25.68 33.15 -13.87
N GLU A 511 -26.31 34.30 -13.61
CA GLU A 511 -27.78 34.43 -13.62
C GLU A 511 -28.37 34.15 -15.00
N ARG A 512 -27.72 34.65 -16.07
CA ARG A 512 -28.13 34.39 -17.45
C ARG A 512 -28.03 32.91 -17.83
N GLU A 513 -26.98 32.22 -17.37
CA GLU A 513 -26.83 30.79 -17.57
C GLU A 513 -27.92 30.01 -16.83
N ALA A 514 -28.18 30.37 -15.58
CA ALA A 514 -29.21 29.73 -14.75
C ALA A 514 -30.64 29.93 -15.30
N ALA A 515 -30.87 31.04 -16.00
CA ALA A 515 -32.16 31.34 -16.65
C ALA A 515 -32.35 30.64 -18.01
N ALA A 516 -31.32 30.04 -18.60
CA ALA A 516 -31.40 29.43 -19.93
C ALA A 516 -32.06 28.04 -19.87
N PRO A 517 -33.13 27.76 -20.65
CA PRO A 517 -33.78 26.44 -20.67
C PRO A 517 -33.08 25.45 -21.61
N PRO A 518 -32.89 24.17 -21.22
CA PRO A 518 -33.05 23.66 -19.84
C PRO A 518 -31.88 24.13 -18.95
N PRO A 519 -32.14 24.53 -17.68
CA PRO A 519 -31.07 24.94 -16.79
C PRO A 519 -30.09 23.79 -16.62
N ARG A 520 -28.78 24.07 -16.69
CA ARG A 520 -27.76 23.02 -16.57
C ARG A 520 -27.79 22.51 -15.12
N ARG A 521 -28.52 21.41 -14.88
CA ARG A 521 -28.69 20.69 -13.59
C ARG A 521 -27.41 20.60 -12.72
N PHE A 522 -27.25 21.59 -11.84
CA PHE A 522 -26.69 21.50 -10.48
C PHE A 522 -27.29 22.64 -9.64
N GLU A 523 -28.63 22.66 -9.50
CA GLU A 523 -29.33 23.69 -8.70
C GLU A 523 -28.73 23.87 -7.29
N GLY A 524 -28.24 22.77 -6.68
CA GLY A 524 -27.54 22.82 -5.40
C GLY A 524 -26.21 23.57 -5.42
N ILE A 525 -25.34 23.31 -6.41
CA ILE A 525 -24.01 23.96 -6.48
C ILE A 525 -24.17 25.44 -6.83
N HIS A 526 -25.05 25.73 -7.77
CA HIS A 526 -25.33 27.09 -8.18
C HIS A 526 -25.86 27.93 -7.00
N ALA A 527 -26.86 27.43 -6.28
CA ALA A 527 -27.38 28.08 -5.08
C ALA A 527 -26.32 28.21 -3.99
N ASP A 528 -25.48 27.19 -3.78
CA ASP A 528 -24.41 27.20 -2.78
C ASP A 528 -23.31 28.22 -3.10
N ILE A 529 -22.94 28.39 -4.38
CA ILE A 529 -21.93 29.38 -4.80
C ILE A 529 -22.51 30.79 -4.77
N LEU A 530 -23.77 30.99 -5.19
CA LEU A 530 -24.43 32.28 -5.12
C LEU A 530 -24.56 32.79 -3.69
N LYS A 531 -24.88 31.92 -2.73
CA LYS A 531 -24.97 32.26 -1.30
C LYS A 531 -23.63 32.64 -0.64
N ARG A 532 -22.49 32.27 -1.23
CA ARG A 532 -21.17 32.60 -0.68
C ARG A 532 -20.83 34.06 -0.92
N ASP A 533 -20.21 34.68 0.08
CA ASP A 533 -19.67 36.03 -0.03
C ASP A 533 -18.38 36.05 -0.88
N ILE A 534 -18.56 35.98 -2.20
CA ILE A 534 -17.49 36.05 -3.19
C ILE A 534 -17.81 37.22 -4.13
N GLY A 535 -16.88 38.16 -4.26
CA GLY A 535 -17.01 39.32 -5.13
C GLY A 535 -15.67 39.85 -5.61
N PRO A 536 -15.65 41.00 -6.31
CA PRO A 536 -14.46 41.66 -6.84
C PRO A 536 -13.42 42.14 -5.83
N GLU A 537 -13.71 42.06 -4.52
CA GLU A 537 -12.75 42.37 -3.45
C GLU A 537 -12.31 41.14 -2.63
N SER A 538 -12.85 39.94 -2.89
CA SER A 538 -12.47 38.73 -2.15
C SER A 538 -10.97 38.44 -2.23
N PRO A 539 -10.35 37.76 -1.25
CA PRO A 539 -8.93 37.45 -1.34
C PRO A 539 -8.63 36.50 -2.51
N ARG A 540 -7.42 36.59 -3.09
CA ARG A 540 -6.98 35.68 -4.18
C ARG A 540 -7.00 34.20 -3.77
N SER A 541 -6.94 33.89 -2.47
CA SER A 541 -7.07 32.54 -1.92
C SER A 541 -8.41 31.88 -2.21
N THR A 542 -9.46 32.65 -2.51
CA THR A 542 -10.76 32.13 -2.97
C THR A 542 -10.63 31.35 -4.29
N CYS A 543 -9.60 31.64 -5.09
CA CYS A 543 -9.32 31.00 -6.38
C CYS A 543 -8.25 29.90 -6.25
N SER A 544 -8.34 28.99 -5.27
CA SER A 544 -7.31 27.97 -5.01
C SER A 544 -7.78 26.51 -5.13
N GLY A 545 -9.05 26.28 -5.51
CA GLY A 545 -9.60 24.93 -5.68
C GLY A 545 -9.78 24.11 -4.40
N ARG A 546 -9.27 24.56 -3.24
CA ARG A 546 -9.48 23.93 -1.94
C ARG A 546 -10.87 24.26 -1.38
N TRP A 547 -11.89 23.76 -2.04
CA TRP A 547 -13.28 23.86 -1.60
C TRP A 547 -13.64 22.56 -0.87
N PRO A 548 -13.95 22.59 0.44
CA PRO A 548 -14.40 21.40 1.16
C PRO A 548 -15.81 21.03 0.67
N LEU A 549 -15.90 20.23 -0.40
CA LEU A 549 -17.17 19.76 -0.98
C LEU A 549 -17.72 18.50 -0.29
N SER A 550 -17.08 18.03 0.78
CA SER A 550 -17.38 16.73 1.42
C SER A 550 -17.94 16.80 2.84
N ARG A 551 -18.24 17.97 3.41
CA ARG A 551 -19.16 18.00 4.56
C ARG A 551 -20.57 17.95 4.02
N ARG A 552 -21.15 16.74 3.96
CA ARG A 552 -22.61 16.60 4.02
C ARG A 552 -23.04 17.42 5.23
N LEU A 553 -23.82 18.46 4.98
CA LEU A 553 -24.59 19.09 6.05
C LEU A 553 -25.38 17.96 6.73
N PRO A 554 -25.37 17.84 8.06
CA PRO A 554 -26.35 16.98 8.72
C PRO A 554 -27.74 17.47 8.31
N ASP A 555 -28.59 16.54 7.88
CA ASP A 555 -30.01 16.79 7.62
C ASP A 555 -30.71 17.41 8.84
#